data_AF-A0A9Q1QUQ0-F1
#
_entry.id   AF-A0A9Q1QUQ0-F1
#
_cell.length_a   1.000
_cell.length_b   1.000
_cell.length_c   1.000
_cell.angle_alpha   90.00
_cell.angle_beta   90.00
_cell.angle_gamma   90.00
#
_symmetry.space_group_name_H-M   'P 1'
#
loop_
_entity.id
_entity.type
_entity.pdbx_description
1 polymer ?
#
loop_
_entity_poly.entity_id
_entity_poly.type
_entity_poly.pdbx_seq_one_letter_code
_entity_poly.pdbx_strand_id
1 'polypeptide(L)'
;MHLLQRSSLFGSRRKGDFWLGSGQPSIADLSLVCEIMQLEVLDEKDRERRIVPYKRVLKWIDDTKNAMEPHFQEVHLILFKAKERFQKQKYAVGSSIPYRA
;
A
#
# COMPACT_ATOMS: atom_id res chain seq x y z
N MET A 1 5.86 5.89 -9.04
CA MET A 1 6.50 4.58 -9.37
C MET A 1 8.02 4.54 -9.14
N HIS A 2 8.72 5.67 -8.99
CA HIS A 2 10.16 5.66 -8.66
C HIS A 2 10.53 5.11 -7.27
N LEU A 3 9.59 5.10 -6.31
CA LEU A 3 9.84 4.61 -4.95
C LEU A 3 9.97 3.09 -4.88
N LEU A 4 9.08 2.33 -5.53
CA LEU A 4 9.15 0.85 -5.59
C LEU A 4 10.44 0.34 -6.26
N GLN A 5 10.96 1.08 -7.24
CA GLN A 5 12.20 0.74 -7.94
C GLN A 5 13.46 1.10 -7.12
N ARG A 6 13.36 2.00 -6.13
CA ARG A 6 14.40 2.16 -5.09
C ARG A 6 14.28 1.08 -4.02
N SER A 7 13.08 0.56 -3.78
CA SER A 7 12.85 -0.62 -2.92
C SER A 7 13.43 -1.92 -3.49
N SER A 8 13.74 -2.02 -4.79
CA SER A 8 14.44 -3.21 -5.31
C SER A 8 15.94 -3.26 -4.92
N LEU A 9 16.51 -2.18 -4.35
CA LEU A 9 17.84 -2.18 -3.72
C LEU A 9 17.83 -2.78 -2.30
N PHE A 10 16.69 -3.24 -1.80
CA PHE A 10 16.47 -3.87 -0.48
C PHE A 10 17.23 -5.20 -0.28
N GLY A 11 18.14 -5.56 -1.18
CA GLY A 11 18.44 -6.95 -1.49
C GLY A 11 19.82 -7.52 -1.17
N SER A 12 20.86 -6.75 -0.85
CA SER A 12 22.22 -7.35 -0.93
C SER A 12 23.02 -7.51 0.37
N ARG A 13 22.61 -7.01 1.55
CA ARG A 13 23.49 -7.13 2.75
C ARG A 13 22.94 -6.75 4.15
N ARG A 14 21.67 -7.03 4.52
CA ARG A 14 21.18 -6.71 5.89
C ARG A 14 20.42 -7.85 6.55
N LYS A 15 20.67 -8.06 7.85
CA LYS A 15 20.14 -9.13 8.69
C LYS A 15 18.97 -8.58 9.53
N GLY A 16 17.75 -8.67 9.03
CA GLY A 16 16.53 -8.18 9.70
C GLY A 16 15.38 -8.01 8.72
N ASP A 17 14.14 -8.06 9.22
CA ASP A 17 12.92 -8.05 8.40
C ASP A 17 12.50 -6.63 7.97
N PHE A 18 13.05 -5.59 8.61
CA PHE A 18 12.76 -4.18 8.36
C PHE A 18 13.85 -3.45 7.55
N TRP A 19 13.54 -2.25 7.04
CA TRP A 19 14.31 -1.49 6.04
C TRP A 19 15.76 -1.23 6.40
N LEU A 20 16.03 -0.95 7.67
CA LEU A 20 17.40 -0.71 8.15
C LEU A 20 18.13 -1.99 8.58
N GLY A 21 17.51 -3.17 8.42
CA GLY A 21 18.03 -4.43 8.94
C GLY A 21 17.83 -4.58 10.45
N SER A 22 16.85 -3.89 11.02
CA SER A 22 16.45 -4.00 12.42
C SER A 22 15.42 -5.11 12.62
N GLY A 23 15.22 -5.53 13.88
CA GLY A 23 14.13 -6.42 14.31
C GLY A 23 12.82 -5.70 14.66
N GLN A 24 12.79 -4.37 14.61
CA GLN A 24 11.61 -3.53 14.80
C GLN A 24 11.52 -2.47 13.69
N PRO A 25 10.32 -2.00 13.33
CA PRO A 25 10.14 -0.97 12.31
C PRO A 25 10.72 0.38 12.77
N SER A 26 11.37 1.08 11.85
CA SER A 26 11.83 2.46 12.02
C SER A 26 10.83 3.46 11.46
N ILE A 27 11.07 4.76 11.69
CA ILE A 27 10.28 5.83 11.08
C ILE A 27 10.27 5.74 9.54
N ALA A 28 11.36 5.27 8.93
CA ALA A 28 11.44 5.08 7.49
C ALA A 28 10.52 3.95 7.01
N ASP A 29 10.41 2.88 7.79
CA ASP A 29 9.47 1.79 7.52
C ASP A 29 8.03 2.30 7.55
N LEU A 30 7.67 3.01 8.63
CA LEU A 30 6.34 3.58 8.79
C LEU A 30 6.00 4.55 7.66
N SER A 31 6.87 5.54 7.37
CA SER A 31 6.63 6.53 6.32
C SER A 31 6.43 5.86 4.95
N LEU A 32 7.28 4.91 4.58
CA LEU A 32 7.17 4.27 3.27
C LEU A 32 5.93 3.38 3.16
N VAL A 33 5.58 2.65 4.22
CA VAL A 33 4.36 1.83 4.23
C VAL A 33 3.12 2.73 4.16
N CYS A 34 3.07 3.84 4.89
CA CYS A 34 1.99 4.83 4.80
C CYS A 34 1.83 5.40 3.37
N GLU A 35 2.93 5.72 2.68
CA GLU A 35 2.89 6.16 1.28
C GLU A 35 2.36 5.07 0.34
N ILE A 36 2.68 3.79 0.60
CA ILE A 36 2.15 2.68 -0.19
C ILE A 36 0.65 2.47 0.06
N MET A 37 0.18 2.65 1.30
CA MET A 37 -1.24 2.49 1.63
C MET A 37 -2.13 3.41 0.79
N GLN A 38 -1.65 4.58 0.34
CA GLN A 38 -2.42 5.45 -0.56
C GLN A 38 -2.83 4.78 -1.89
N LEU A 39 -2.12 3.71 -2.32
CA LEU A 39 -2.50 2.91 -3.48
C LEU A 39 -3.79 2.10 -3.26
N GLU A 40 -4.26 1.94 -2.02
CA GLU A 40 -5.54 1.27 -1.72
C GLU A 40 -6.75 1.97 -2.32
N VAL A 41 -6.62 3.26 -2.67
CA VAL A 41 -7.67 4.03 -3.36
C VAL A 41 -7.86 3.59 -4.82
N LEU A 42 -6.85 2.94 -5.41
CA LEU A 42 -6.95 2.41 -6.77
C LEU A 42 -7.91 1.21 -6.84
N ASP A 43 -8.34 0.88 -8.06
CA ASP A 43 -9.06 -0.38 -8.26
C ASP A 43 -8.16 -1.55 -7.91
N GLU A 44 -8.77 -2.64 -7.42
CA GLU A 44 -8.05 -3.81 -6.97
C GLU A 44 -7.08 -4.37 -8.02
N LYS A 45 -7.53 -4.47 -9.27
CA LYS A 45 -6.70 -4.93 -10.40
C LYS A 45 -5.46 -4.04 -10.61
N ASP A 46 -5.60 -2.73 -10.47
CA ASP A 46 -4.50 -1.78 -10.63
C ASP A 46 -3.54 -1.80 -9.44
N ARG A 47 -4.08 -1.96 -8.23
CA ARG A 47 -3.31 -2.13 -7.00
C ARG A 47 -2.47 -3.41 -7.09
N GLU A 48 -3.11 -4.53 -7.41
CA GLU A 48 -2.47 -5.84 -7.52
C GLU A 48 -1.36 -5.83 -8.56
N ARG A 49 -1.64 -5.32 -9.76
CA ARG A 49 -0.64 -5.21 -10.84
C ARG A 49 0.61 -4.45 -10.40
N ARG A 50 0.48 -3.46 -9.50
CA ARG A 50 1.59 -2.62 -9.03
C ARG A 50 2.37 -3.23 -7.87
N ILE A 51 1.71 -3.97 -6.98
CA ILE A 51 2.32 -4.42 -5.71
C ILE A 51 2.66 -5.92 -5.71
N VAL A 52 1.81 -6.78 -6.29
CA VAL A 52 1.96 -8.25 -6.27
C VAL A 52 3.32 -8.76 -6.76
N PRO A 53 3.98 -8.16 -7.77
CA PRO A 53 5.31 -8.59 -8.19
C PRO A 53 6.38 -8.55 -7.09
N TYR A 54 6.17 -7.76 -6.03
CA TYR A 54 7.14 -7.50 -4.98
C TYR A 54 6.81 -8.25 -3.68
N LYS A 55 6.89 -9.59 -3.70
CA LYS A 55 6.54 -10.47 -2.56
C LYS A 55 7.20 -10.08 -1.23
N ARG A 56 8.46 -9.65 -1.26
CA ARG A 56 9.19 -9.23 -0.06
C ARG A 56 8.67 -7.90 0.50
N VAL A 57 8.25 -6.99 -0.39
CA VAL A 57 7.60 -5.73 0.00
C VAL A 57 6.25 -5.99 0.63
N LEU A 58 5.47 -6.95 0.10
CA LEU A 58 4.21 -7.38 0.72
C LEU A 58 4.41 -7.87 2.16
N LYS A 59 5.35 -8.80 2.37
CA LYS A 59 5.66 -9.29 3.73
C LYS A 59 6.08 -8.14 4.66
N TRP A 60 6.96 -7.27 4.18
CA TRP A 60 7.44 -6.13 4.96
C TRP A 60 6.34 -5.12 5.33
N ILE A 61 5.38 -4.88 4.41
CA ILE A 61 4.19 -4.08 4.70
C ILE A 61 3.39 -4.73 5.83
N ASP A 62 3.10 -6.04 5.73
CA ASP A 62 2.33 -6.76 6.74
C ASP A 62 3.05 -6.79 8.09
N ASP A 63 4.35 -7.05 8.11
CA ASP A 63 5.17 -7.03 9.33
C ASP A 63 5.15 -5.65 9.99
N THR A 64 5.26 -4.58 9.19
CA THR A 64 5.21 -3.18 9.69
C THR A 64 3.83 -2.84 10.24
N LYS A 65 2.76 -3.23 9.55
CA LYS A 65 1.39 -3.04 10.03
C LYS A 65 1.18 -3.73 11.37
N ASN A 66 1.52 -5.02 11.45
CA ASN A 66 1.36 -5.82 12.66
C ASN A 66 2.18 -5.27 13.84
N ALA A 67 3.40 -4.81 13.60
CA ALA A 67 4.24 -4.22 14.63
C ALA A 67 3.73 -2.87 15.15
N MET A 68 2.91 -2.16 14.36
CA MET A 68 2.39 -0.83 14.68
C MET A 68 0.91 -0.83 15.08
N GLU A 69 0.29 -2.00 15.23
CA GLU A 69 -1.08 -2.12 15.72
C GLU A 69 -1.22 -1.70 17.19
N PRO A 70 -2.35 -1.07 17.58
CA PRO A 70 -3.54 -0.74 16.76
C PRO A 70 -3.43 0.59 16.00
N HIS A 71 -2.40 1.39 16.27
CA HIS A 71 -2.30 2.78 15.82
C HIS A 71 -2.20 2.90 14.30
N PHE A 72 -1.61 1.90 13.64
CA PHE A 72 -1.56 1.85 12.18
C PHE A 72 -2.97 1.86 11.58
N GLN A 73 -3.86 1.01 12.08
CA GLN A 73 -5.24 0.96 11.62
C GLN A 73 -5.98 2.29 11.87
N GLU A 74 -5.80 2.89 13.04
CA GLU A 74 -6.46 4.14 13.44
C GLU A 74 -6.14 5.30 12.49
N VAL A 75 -4.86 5.52 12.18
CA VAL A 75 -4.45 6.65 11.32
C VAL A 75 -4.89 6.45 9.85
N HIS A 76 -5.05 5.21 9.40
CA HIS A 76 -5.47 4.90 8.03
C HIS A 76 -7.00 4.82 7.84
N LEU A 77 -7.81 5.05 8.88
CA LEU A 77 -9.28 5.06 8.77
C LEU A 77 -9.79 6.04 7.71
N ILE A 78 -9.16 7.20 7.59
CA ILE A 78 -9.54 8.23 6.59
C ILE A 78 -9.29 7.72 5.17
N LEU A 79 -8.17 7.02 4.95
CA LEU A 79 -7.83 6.42 3.67
C LEU A 79 -8.88 5.37 3.27
N PHE A 80 -9.31 4.51 4.19
CA PHE A 80 -10.35 3.50 3.90
C PHE A 80 -11.70 4.15 3.55
N LYS A 81 -12.09 5.20 4.28
CA LYS A 81 -13.27 6.00 3.93
C LYS A 81 -13.15 6.64 2.55
N ALA A 82 -11.96 7.11 2.17
CA ALA A 82 -11.71 7.66 0.84
C ALA A 82 -11.85 6.57 -0.24
N LYS A 83 -11.24 5.40 -0.04
CA LYS A 83 -11.36 4.24 -0.94
C LYS A 83 -12.82 3.91 -1.26
N GLU A 84 -13.66 3.78 -0.23
CA GLU A 84 -15.10 3.51 -0.42
C GLU A 84 -15.81 4.60 -1.23
N ARG A 85 -15.49 5.87 -0.98
CA ARG A 85 -16.07 7.01 -1.72
C ARG A 85 -15.69 6.97 -3.20
N PHE A 86 -14.41 6.74 -3.51
CA PHE A 86 -13.94 6.65 -4.88
C PHE A 86 -14.54 5.44 -5.62
N GLN A 87 -14.69 4.31 -4.94
CA GLN A 87 -15.38 3.14 -5.50
C GLN A 87 -16.84 3.47 -5.83
N LYS A 88 -17.59 4.07 -4.90
CA LYS A 88 -18.99 4.50 -5.13
C LYS A 88 -19.13 5.47 -6.31
N GLN A 89 -18.22 6.44 -6.44
CA GLN A 89 -18.22 7.38 -7.57
C GLN A 89 -18.02 6.68 -8.91
N LYS A 90 -17.11 5.70 -8.99
CA LYS A 90 -16.90 4.92 -10.23
C LYS A 90 -18.15 4.14 -10.64
N TYR A 91 -18.85 3.51 -9.69
CA TYR A 91 -20.09 2.81 -9.99
C TYR A 91 -21.20 3.75 -10.48
N ALA A 92 -21.34 4.92 -9.87
CA ALA A 92 -22.32 5.93 -10.29
C ALA A 92 -22.04 6.46 -11.71
N VAL A 93 -20.78 6.68 -12.06
CA VAL A 93 -20.37 7.11 -13.41
C VAL A 93 -20.55 5.97 -14.43
N GLY A 94 -20.17 4.73 -14.07
CA GLY A 94 -20.34 3.56 -14.93
C GLY A 94 -21.79 3.22 -15.27
N SER A 95 -22.75 3.55 -14.39
CA SER A 95 -24.19 3.42 -14.65
C SER A 95 -24.79 4.51 -15.54
N SER A 96 -24.03 5.55 -15.89
CA SER A 96 -24.52 6.72 -16.64
C SER A 96 -24.06 6.79 -18.10
N ILE A 97 -23.33 5.79 -18.60
CA ILE A 97 -23.01 5.67 -20.03
C ILE A 97 -24.00 4.68 -20.68
N PRO A 98 -25.11 5.15 -21.30
CA PRO A 98 -25.83 4.30 -22.22
C PRO A 98 -24.90 4.04 -23.42
N TYR A 99 -24.73 2.77 -23.79
CA TYR A 99 -24.13 2.38 -25.06
C TYR A 99 -24.75 3.23 -26.19
N ARG A 100 -23.95 4.10 -26.82
CA ARG A 100 -24.35 4.68 -28.10
C ARG A 100 -24.07 3.63 -29.17
N ALA A 101 -25.17 3.16 -29.76
CA ALA A 101 -25.20 2.35 -30.98
C ALA A 101 -24.53 3.07 -32.15
#